data_AF-A0AAW7RWK6-F1
#
_entry.id   AF-A0AAW7RWK6-F1
#
_cell.length_a   1.000
_cell.length_b   1.000
_cell.length_c   1.000
_cell.angle_alpha   90.00
_cell.angle_beta   90.00
_cell.angle_gamma   90.00
#
_symmetry.space_group_name_H-M   'P 1'
#
loop_
_entity.id
_entity.type
_entity.pdbx_description
1 polymer ?
#
loop_
_entity_poly.entity_id
_entity_poly.type
_entity_poly.pdbx_seq_one_letter_code
_entity_poly.pdbx_strand_id
1 'polypeptide(L)'
;MNPVQLADQPTFSAFVMSCRLPRDPMFRQFVAYADGRLDCDEVSVQHATNYIHNACNLESRNELKTCREAERRFHHLLHAFRRWSDNQQHNERRAA
;
A
#
# COMPACT_ATOMS: atom_id res chain seq x y z
N MET A 1 19.64 -16.71 28.86
CA MET A 1 18.39 -16.84 28.07
C MET A 1 18.37 -15.71 27.06
N ASN A 2 18.81 -15.97 25.82
CA ASN A 2 18.71 -15.00 24.73
C ASN A 2 17.42 -15.29 23.96
N PRO A 3 16.50 -14.33 23.76
CA PRO A 3 15.40 -14.54 22.86
C PRO A 3 15.97 -14.67 21.44
N VAL A 4 15.73 -15.83 20.85
CA VAL A 4 16.02 -16.19 19.47
C VAL A 4 15.56 -15.05 18.56
N GLN A 5 16.53 -14.37 17.94
CA GLN A 5 16.30 -13.45 16.83
C GLN A 5 15.76 -14.25 15.65
N LEU A 6 14.45 -14.47 15.63
CA LEU A 6 13.73 -15.02 14.49
C LEU A 6 13.48 -13.91 13.46
N ALA A 7 14.56 -13.29 12.96
CA ALA A 7 14.49 -12.17 12.03
C ALA A 7 15.42 -12.37 10.84
N ASP A 8 15.43 -13.58 10.28
CA ASP A 8 15.95 -13.81 8.92
C ASP A 8 14.76 -14.17 8.00
N GLN A 9 13.97 -13.16 7.70
CA GLN A 9 13.08 -13.15 6.55
C GLN A 9 13.22 -11.75 5.94
N PRO A 10 13.73 -11.58 4.71
CA PRO A 10 13.63 -10.32 3.99
C PRO A 10 12.19 -10.13 3.48
N THR A 11 11.19 -10.34 4.34
CA THR A 11 9.82 -9.92 4.08
C THR A 11 9.80 -8.44 4.38
N PHE A 12 9.80 -7.60 3.36
CA PHE A 12 9.66 -6.16 3.52
C PHE A 12 8.53 -5.87 4.53
N SER A 13 8.88 -5.41 5.73
CA SER A 13 7.91 -5.13 6.79
C SER A 13 6.83 -4.19 6.23
N ALA A 14 5.57 -4.42 6.63
CA ALA A 14 4.44 -3.57 6.25
C ALA A 14 4.75 -2.07 6.47
N PHE A 15 5.54 -1.77 7.49
CA PHE A 15 6.08 -0.43 7.73
C PHE A 15 6.96 0.10 6.59
N VAL A 16 7.92 -0.70 6.10
CA VAL A 16 8.82 -0.28 5.02
C VAL A 16 8.05 -0.13 3.71
N MET A 17 7.10 -1.03 3.45
CA MET A 17 6.21 -0.92 2.30
C MET A 17 5.34 0.35 2.36
N SER A 18 4.72 0.67 3.50
CA SER A 18 3.90 1.88 3.64
C SER A 18 4.70 3.19 3.52
N CYS A 19 6.02 3.13 3.68
CA CYS A 19 6.93 4.24 3.40
C CYS A 19 7.29 4.37 1.91
N ARG A 20 7.30 3.26 1.17
CA ARG A 20 7.71 3.22 -0.25
C ARG A 20 6.53 3.36 -1.20
N LEU A 21 5.40 2.71 -0.91
CA LEU A 21 4.19 2.70 -1.73
C LEU A 21 3.72 4.09 -2.19
N PRO A 22 3.68 5.12 -1.32
CA PRO A 22 3.23 6.44 -1.74
C PRO A 22 4.10 7.10 -2.82
N ARG A 23 5.33 6.64 -3.00
CA ARG A 23 6.24 7.12 -4.06
C ARG A 23 6.07 6.34 -5.37
N ASP A 24 5.39 5.20 -5.33
CA ASP A 24 5.16 4.37 -6.51
C ASP A 24 4.07 5.01 -7.40
N PRO A 25 4.37 5.30 -8.67
CA PRO A 25 3.41 5.97 -9.55
C PRO A 25 2.17 5.12 -9.85
N MET A 26 2.30 3.79 -9.87
CA MET A 26 1.17 2.88 -10.11
C MET A 26 0.24 2.84 -8.90
N PHE A 27 0.78 2.86 -7.69
CA PHE A 27 -0.01 2.99 -6.47
C PHE A 27 -0.73 4.34 -6.41
N ARG A 28 -0.10 5.42 -6.85
CA ARG A 28 -0.73 6.75 -6.93
C ARG A 28 -1.90 6.79 -7.91
N GLN A 29 -1.81 6.08 -9.04
CA GLN A 29 -2.93 5.89 -9.95
C GLN A 29 -4.05 5.05 -9.34
N PHE A 30 -3.72 3.99 -8.59
CA PHE A 30 -4.71 3.21 -7.85
C PHE A 30 -5.45 4.09 -6.83
N VAL A 31 -4.75 4.95 -6.09
CA VAL A 31 -5.37 5.89 -5.15
C VAL A 31 -6.27 6.88 -5.90
N ALA A 32 -5.83 7.41 -7.04
CA ALA A 32 -6.67 8.29 -7.87
C ALA A 32 -7.96 7.60 -8.30
N TYR A 33 -7.87 6.35 -8.79
CA TYR A 33 -9.01 5.52 -9.17
C TYR A 33 -9.93 5.24 -7.97
N ALA A 34 -9.36 4.88 -6.82
CA ALA A 34 -10.10 4.54 -5.60
C ALA A 34 -10.81 5.76 -4.97
N ASP A 35 -10.24 6.96 -5.11
CA ASP A 35 -10.83 8.22 -4.66
C ASP A 35 -11.80 8.83 -5.70
N GLY A 36 -11.97 8.17 -6.86
CA GLY A 36 -12.82 8.67 -7.95
C GLY A 36 -12.26 9.87 -8.72
N ARG A 37 -10.96 10.17 -8.54
CA ARG A 37 -10.24 11.29 -9.16
C ARG A 37 -9.62 10.90 -10.50
N LEU A 38 -10.44 10.44 -11.44
CA LEU A 38 -9.98 10.01 -12.77
C LEU A 38 -9.40 11.15 -13.63
N ASP A 39 -9.71 12.41 -13.28
CA ASP A 39 -9.38 13.62 -14.06
C ASP A 39 -8.41 14.58 -13.34
N CYS A 40 -7.92 14.23 -12.14
CA CYS A 40 -7.16 15.17 -11.32
C CYS A 40 -5.65 14.93 -11.44
N ASP A 41 -4.89 16.04 -11.43
CA ASP A 41 -3.44 16.10 -11.34
C ASP A 41 -2.84 14.99 -10.46
N GLU A 42 -1.72 14.44 -10.93
CA GLU A 42 -0.98 13.33 -10.32
C GLU A 42 -1.10 13.31 -8.79
N VAL A 43 -1.74 12.28 -8.24
CA VAL A 43 -1.92 12.13 -6.78
C VAL A 43 -0.58 12.34 -6.09
N SER A 44 -0.50 13.26 -5.13
CA SER A 44 0.76 13.55 -4.47
C SER A 44 1.16 12.41 -3.51
N VAL A 45 2.46 12.28 -3.25
CA VAL A 45 3.00 11.31 -2.28
C VAL A 45 2.37 11.48 -0.89
N GLN A 46 2.07 12.72 -0.50
CA GLN A 46 1.39 13.02 0.77
C GLN A 46 -0.07 12.55 0.74
N HIS A 47 -0.78 12.75 -0.36
CA HIS A 47 -2.16 12.26 -0.48
C HIS A 47 -2.20 10.73 -0.43
N ALA A 48 -1.33 10.03 -1.16
CA ALA A 48 -1.22 8.58 -1.10
C ALA A 48 -0.82 8.07 0.31
N THR A 49 0.00 8.83 1.04
CA THR A 49 0.31 8.55 2.45
C THR A 49 -0.94 8.64 3.32
N ASN A 50 -1.70 9.72 3.21
CA ASN A 50 -2.92 9.94 3.99
C ASN A 50 -3.97 8.88 3.67
N TYR A 51 -4.06 8.47 2.41
CA TYR A 51 -4.94 7.38 1.99
C TYR A 51 -4.59 6.08 2.73
N ILE A 52 -3.31 5.70 2.82
CA ILE A 52 -2.90 4.50 3.57
C ILE A 52 -3.27 4.61 5.05
N HIS A 53 -3.06 5.78 5.66
CA HIS A 53 -3.43 6.01 7.06
C HIS A 53 -4.93 5.83 7.27
N ASN A 54 -5.77 6.43 6.42
CA ASN A 54 -7.22 6.34 6.51
C ASN A 54 -7.72 4.91 6.23
N ALA A 55 -7.25 4.27 5.15
CA ALA A 55 -7.67 2.93 4.76
C ALA A 55 -7.28 1.86 5.78
N CYS A 56 -6.13 2.02 6.44
CA CYS A 56 -5.66 1.09 7.45
C CYS A 56 -6.04 1.51 8.88
N ASN A 57 -6.66 2.69 9.05
CA ASN A 57 -6.98 3.33 10.32
C ASN A 57 -5.74 3.38 11.25
N LEU A 58 -4.67 4.00 10.74
CA LEU A 58 -3.41 4.21 11.44
C LEU A 58 -3.37 5.63 11.99
N GLU A 59 -3.12 5.77 13.28
CA GLU A 59 -2.71 7.04 13.87
C GLU A 59 -1.23 7.29 13.54
N SER A 60 -0.42 6.24 13.52
CA SER A 60 1.00 6.30 13.15
C SER A 60 1.45 5.11 12.30
N ARG A 61 2.33 5.35 11.32
CA ARG A 61 2.97 4.27 10.56
C ARG A 61 3.68 3.25 11.46
N ASN A 62 4.20 3.69 12.60
CA ASN A 62 4.89 2.80 13.53
C ASN A 62 3.97 1.70 14.10
N GLU A 63 2.64 1.90 14.08
CA GLU A 63 1.69 0.86 14.50
C GLU A 63 1.77 -0.38 13.60
N LEU A 64 2.19 -0.25 12.35
CA LEU A 64 2.43 -1.40 11.46
C LEU A 64 3.57 -2.30 11.93
N LYS A 65 4.38 -1.88 12.91
CA LYS A 65 5.45 -2.70 13.49
C LYS A 65 4.97 -3.56 14.67
N THR A 66 3.93 -3.12 15.36
CA THR A 66 3.53 -3.68 16.67
C THR A 66 2.08 -4.16 16.69
N CYS A 67 1.20 -3.59 15.86
CA CYS A 67 -0.21 -3.91 15.79
C CYS A 67 -0.50 -4.85 14.62
N ARG A 68 -0.76 -6.12 14.92
CA ARG A 68 -1.11 -7.13 13.91
C ARG A 68 -2.39 -6.80 13.14
N GLU A 69 -3.32 -6.07 13.75
CA GLU A 69 -4.56 -5.68 13.08
C GLU A 69 -4.32 -4.61 12.02
N ALA A 70 -3.48 -3.62 12.34
CA ALA A 70 -3.01 -2.62 11.38
C ALA A 70 -2.27 -3.28 10.21
N GLU A 71 -1.40 -4.26 10.50
CA GLU A 71 -0.71 -5.06 9.49
C GLU A 71 -1.70 -5.83 8.59
N ARG A 72 -2.71 -6.50 9.16
CA ARG A 72 -3.75 -7.21 8.38
C ARG A 72 -4.52 -6.27 7.44
N ARG A 73 -4.91 -5.08 7.92
CA ARG A 73 -5.61 -4.08 7.09
C ARG A 73 -4.71 -3.59 5.95
N PHE A 74 -3.43 -3.38 6.24
CA PHE A 74 -2.44 -3.02 5.22
C PHE A 74 -2.27 -4.12 4.16
N HIS A 75 -2.22 -5.40 4.56
CA HIS A 75 -2.20 -6.50 3.61
C HIS A 75 -3.47 -6.54 2.75
N HIS A 76 -4.64 -6.29 3.33
CA HIS A 76 -5.89 -6.22 2.58
C HIS A 76 -5.85 -5.11 1.51
N LEU A 77 -5.31 -3.93 1.86
CA LEU A 77 -5.07 -2.84 0.93
C LEU A 77 -4.12 -3.26 -0.20
N LEU A 78 -3.02 -3.96 0.11
CA LEU A 78 -2.08 -4.47 -0.90
C LEU A 78 -2.75 -5.48 -1.85
N HIS A 79 -3.63 -6.35 -1.34
CA HIS A 79 -4.38 -7.27 -2.18
C HIS A 79 -5.33 -6.53 -3.14
N ALA A 80 -6.00 -5.47 -2.67
CA ALA A 80 -6.85 -4.64 -3.51
C ALA A 80 -6.03 -3.93 -4.61
N PHE A 81 -4.89 -3.35 -4.25
CA PHE A 81 -3.97 -2.73 -5.20
C PHE A 81 -3.48 -3.73 -6.25
N ARG A 82 -3.02 -4.91 -5.84
CA ARG A 82 -2.54 -5.94 -6.76
C ARG A 82 -3.63 -6.42 -7.70
N ARG A 83 -4.84 -6.65 -7.19
CA ARG A 83 -5.99 -7.04 -8.02
C ARG A 83 -6.34 -5.98 -9.06
N TRP A 84 -6.32 -4.71 -8.68
CA TRP A 84 -6.54 -3.61 -9.61
C TRP A 84 -5.41 -3.53 -10.65
N SER A 85 -4.15 -3.64 -10.23
CA SER A 85 -2.98 -3.65 -11.11
C SER A 85 -3.03 -4.80 -12.12
N ASP A 86 -3.39 -6.01 -11.70
CA ASP A 86 -3.54 -7.17 -12.60
C ASP A 86 -4.65 -6.91 -13.64
N ASN A 87 -5.75 -6.26 -13.24
CA ASN A 87 -6.82 -5.88 -14.15
C ASN A 87 -6.38 -4.81 -15.17
N GLN A 88 -5.58 -3.82 -14.75
CA GLN A 88 -5.02 -2.80 -15.65
C GLN A 88 -4.12 -3.46 -16.70
N GLN A 89 -3.18 -4.30 -16.27
CA GLN A 89 -2.28 -5.02 -17.19
C GLN A 89 -3.02 -5.93 -18.16
N HIS A 90 -4.08 -6.60 -17.71
CA HIS A 90 -4.90 -7.45 -18.57
C HIS A 90 -5.70 -6.63 -19.60
N ASN A 91 -6.14 -5.42 -19.24
CA ASN A 91 -6.81 -4.50 -20.16
C ASN A 91 -5.84 -3.95 -21.21
N GLU A 92 -4.62 -3.55 -20.82
CA GLU A 92 -3.57 -3.08 -21.73
C GLU A 92 -3.18 -4.15 -22.77
N ARG A 93 -3.06 -5.41 -22.35
CA ARG A 93 -2.76 -6.53 -23.25
C ARG A 93 -3.89 -6.88 -24.22
N ARG A 94 -5.14 -6.50 -23.92
CA ARG A 94 -6.29 -6.70 -24.81
C ARG A 94 -6.46 -5.57 -25.81
N ALA A 95 -5.89 -4.39 -25.53
CA ALA A 95 -5.98 -3.21 -26.38
C ALA A 95 -4.82 -3.10 -27.40
N ALA A 96 -3.80 -3.98 -27.30
CA ALA A 96 -2.68 -4.10 -28.24
C ALA A 96 -2.94 -5.23 -29.26
#